data_AF-A0A2S1QU14-F1
#
_entry.id   AF-A0A2S1QU14-F1
#
_cell.length_a   1.000
_cell.length_b   1.000
_cell.length_c   1.000
_cell.angle_alpha   90.00
_cell.angle_beta   90.00
_cell.angle_gamma   90.00
#
_symmetry.space_group_name_H-M   'P 1'
#
loop_
_entity.id
_entity.type
_entity.pdbx_description
1 polymer ?
#
loop_
_entity_poly.entity_id
_entity_poly.type
_entity_poly.pdbx_seq_one_letter_code
_entity_poly.pdbx_strand_id
1 'polypeptide(L)'
;MKNINYMNYAMVGIPLFLIGVGWLINPDMIISGLLFTIVTDAFQLIVGIGLFIDSGYRDSYLGVYLIGVAIFFALWIFIAQTWIIAIPPLLALYLSIIIFTKAKHAKP
;
A
#
# COMPACT_ATOMS: atom_id res chain seq x y z
N MET A 1 -8.40 6.13 -13.67
CA MET A 1 -7.27 5.21 -13.37
C MET A 1 -5.90 5.87 -13.33
N LYS A 2 -5.52 6.71 -14.31
CA LYS A 2 -4.19 7.38 -14.33
C LYS A 2 -3.89 8.19 -13.06
N ASN A 3 -4.86 8.97 -12.57
CA ASN A 3 -4.71 9.79 -11.35
C ASN A 3 -4.44 8.93 -10.11
N ILE A 4 -5.18 7.83 -9.93
CA ILE A 4 -4.98 6.88 -8.82
C ILE A 4 -3.57 6.29 -8.88
N ASN A 5 -3.06 5.97 -10.08
CA ASN A 5 -1.70 5.46 -10.25
C ASN A 5 -0.63 6.49 -9.86
N TYR A 6 -0.77 7.76 -10.29
CA TYR A 6 0.15 8.82 -9.88
C TYR A 6 0.10 9.08 -8.37
N MET A 7 -1.08 9.09 -7.77
CA MET A 7 -1.23 9.21 -6.32
C MET A 7 -0.57 8.04 -5.61
N ASN A 8 -0.75 6.81 -6.09
CA ASN A 8 -0.11 5.64 -5.49
C ASN A 8 1.42 5.71 -5.56
N TYR A 9 1.99 6.18 -6.68
CA TYR A 9 3.44 6.42 -6.75
C TYR A 9 3.92 7.47 -5.76
N ALA A 10 3.18 8.56 -5.56
CA ALA A 10 3.52 9.56 -4.55
C ALA A 10 3.44 8.97 -3.14
N MET A 11 2.34 8.25 -2.83
CA MET A 11 2.09 7.68 -1.50
C MET A 11 3.09 6.60 -1.13
N VAL A 12 3.59 5.79 -2.07
CA VAL A 12 4.64 4.80 -1.79
C VAL A 12 6.04 5.44 -1.85
N GLY A 13 6.26 6.33 -2.81
CA GLY A 13 7.56 6.93 -3.09
C GLY A 13 8.02 7.93 -2.02
N ILE A 14 7.13 8.76 -1.47
CA ILE A 14 7.47 9.75 -0.44
C ILE A 14 8.03 9.07 0.83
N PRO A 15 7.35 8.08 1.46
CA PRO A 15 7.91 7.38 2.60
C PRO A 15 9.26 6.74 2.30
N LEU A 16 9.40 6.06 1.16
CA LEU A 16 10.67 5.42 0.76
C LEU A 16 11.80 6.43 0.60
N PHE A 17 11.51 7.58 -0.03
CA PHE A 17 12.46 8.67 -0.17
C PHE A 17 12.87 9.25 1.18
N LEU A 18 11.93 9.52 2.07
CA LEU A 18 12.20 10.06 3.41
C LEU A 18 13.03 9.09 4.26
N ILE A 19 12.72 7.79 4.22
CA ILE A 19 13.50 6.76 4.92
C ILE A 19 14.91 6.68 4.32
N GLY A 20 15.05 6.67 2.99
CA GLY A 20 16.35 6.61 2.32
C GLY A 20 17.23 7.83 2.61
N VAL A 21 16.68 9.04 2.55
CA VAL A 21 17.38 10.27 2.95
C VAL A 21 17.72 10.23 4.43
N GLY A 22 16.80 9.74 5.27
CA GLY A 22 17.01 9.69 6.70
C GLY A 22 18.13 8.72 7.11
N TRP A 23 18.26 7.61 6.39
CA TRP A 23 19.35 6.66 6.55
C TRP A 23 20.71 7.25 6.17
N LEU A 24 20.77 8.11 5.14
CA LEU A 24 22.01 8.63 4.59
C LEU A 24 22.48 9.95 5.22
N ILE A 25 21.55 10.81 5.63
CA ILE A 25 21.83 12.22 5.96
C ILE A 25 21.29 12.62 7.33
N ASN A 26 20.02 12.32 7.63
CA ASN A 26 19.36 12.79 8.85
C ASN A 26 18.40 11.73 9.45
N PRO A 27 18.81 11.02 10.51
CA PRO A 27 18.00 9.97 11.14
C PRO A 27 16.58 10.37 11.53
N ASP A 28 16.33 11.65 11.85
CA ASP A 28 14.99 12.14 12.23
C ASP A 28 13.97 12.01 11.07
N MET A 29 14.45 11.99 9.81
CA MET A 29 13.60 11.81 8.64
C MET A 29 13.08 10.37 8.51
N ILE A 30 13.72 9.40 9.16
CA ILE A 30 13.24 8.00 9.19
C ILE A 30 11.89 7.94 9.90
N ILE A 31 11.75 8.61 11.06
CA ILE A 31 10.48 8.66 11.80
C ILE A 31 9.40 9.31 10.95
N SER A 32 9.73 10.40 10.25
CA SER A 32 8.80 11.07 9.34
C SER A 32 8.35 10.13 8.22
N GLY A 33 9.27 9.39 7.60
CA GLY A 33 8.95 8.39 6.57
C GLY A 33 8.03 7.27 7.09
N LEU A 34 8.30 6.75 8.29
CA LEU A 34 7.46 5.73 8.95
C LEU A 34 6.06 6.26 9.33
N LEU A 35 5.92 7.55 9.64
CA LEU A 35 4.60 8.15 9.85
C LEU A 35 3.83 8.26 8.53
N PHE A 36 4.53 8.59 7.44
CA PHE A 36 3.93 8.62 6.11
C PHE A 36 3.45 7.24 5.65
N THR A 37 4.11 6.14 6.03
CA THR A 37 3.62 4.79 5.67
C THR A 37 2.24 4.48 6.26
N ILE A 38 1.88 5.05 7.42
CA ILE A 38 0.52 4.91 7.99
C ILE A 38 -0.52 5.55 7.05
N VAL A 39 -0.20 6.73 6.52
CA VAL A 39 -1.08 7.44 5.56
C VAL A 39 -1.17 6.64 4.25
N THR A 40 -0.05 6.08 3.78
CA THR A 40 0.01 5.22 2.60
C THR A 40 -0.90 4.00 2.74
N ASP A 41 -0.81 3.29 3.86
CA ASP A 41 -1.61 2.10 4.12
C ASP A 41 -3.10 2.42 4.16
N ALA A 42 -3.48 3.54 4.81
CA ALA A 42 -4.87 4.01 4.83
C ALA A 42 -5.38 4.36 3.41
N PHE A 43 -4.59 5.09 2.63
CA PHE A 43 -4.91 5.42 1.24
C PHE A 43 -5.11 4.14 0.40
N GLN A 44 -4.18 3.19 0.50
CA GLN A 44 -4.21 1.96 -0.27
C GLN A 44 -5.38 1.07 0.11
N LEU A 45 -5.75 1.01 1.39
CA LEU A 45 -6.94 0.30 1.84
C LEU A 45 -8.21 0.90 1.21
N ILE A 46 -8.36 2.23 1.27
CA ILE A 46 -9.52 2.94 0.68
C ILE A 46 -9.59 2.71 -0.83
N VAL A 47 -8.47 2.85 -1.53
CA VAL A 47 -8.40 2.61 -2.99
C VAL A 47 -8.68 1.16 -3.33
N GLY A 48 -8.12 0.21 -2.58
CA GLY A 48 -8.35 -1.22 -2.77
C GLY A 48 -9.82 -1.60 -2.62
N ILE A 49 -10.49 -1.08 -1.59
CA ILE A 49 -11.93 -1.26 -1.38
C ILE A 49 -12.72 -0.62 -2.52
N GLY A 50 -12.43 0.64 -2.85
CA GLY A 50 -13.13 1.36 -3.92
C GLY A 50 -13.03 0.64 -5.27
N LEU A 51 -11.83 0.20 -5.65
CA LEU A 51 -11.62 -0.56 -6.89
C LEU A 51 -12.31 -1.93 -6.86
N PHE A 52 -12.41 -2.56 -5.69
CA PHE A 52 -13.10 -3.85 -5.58
C PHE A 52 -14.60 -3.69 -5.77
N ILE A 53 -15.20 -2.66 -5.18
CA ILE A 53 -16.61 -2.29 -5.37
C ILE A 53 -16.87 -1.92 -6.84
N ASP A 54 -16.04 -1.08 -7.45
CA ASP A 54 -16.16 -0.67 -8.85
C ASP A 54 -16.06 -1.87 -9.83
N SER A 55 -15.34 -2.93 -9.44
CA SER A 55 -15.27 -4.17 -10.21
C SER A 55 -16.52 -5.06 -10.10
N GLY A 56 -17.52 -4.65 -9.33
CA GLY A 56 -18.68 -5.46 -8.99
C GLY A 56 -18.33 -6.68 -8.15
N TYR A 57 -17.30 -6.57 -7.30
CA TYR A 57 -16.80 -7.64 -6.42
C TYR A 57 -16.26 -8.88 -7.15
N ARG A 58 -15.83 -8.73 -8.41
CA ARG A 58 -15.38 -9.86 -9.26
C ARG A 58 -13.87 -9.91 -9.43
N ASP A 59 -13.15 -8.85 -9.10
CA ASP A 59 -11.70 -8.84 -9.24
C ASP A 59 -11.03 -9.64 -8.12
N SER A 60 -10.62 -10.86 -8.45
CA SER A 60 -9.97 -11.78 -7.52
C SER A 60 -8.64 -11.25 -6.99
N TYR A 61 -7.90 -10.44 -7.76
CA TYR A 61 -6.64 -9.86 -7.29
C TYR A 61 -6.87 -8.84 -6.19
N LEU A 62 -7.89 -7.98 -6.33
CA LEU A 62 -8.30 -7.04 -5.29
C LEU A 62 -8.91 -7.76 -4.07
N GLY A 63 -9.66 -8.85 -4.29
CA GLY A 63 -10.14 -9.70 -3.21
C GLY A 63 -8.99 -10.31 -2.38
N VAL A 64 -7.95 -10.84 -3.04
CA VAL A 64 -6.74 -11.36 -2.38
C VAL A 64 -6.03 -10.27 -1.59
N TYR A 65 -5.93 -9.05 -2.13
CA TYR A 65 -5.37 -7.90 -1.40
C TYR A 65 -6.13 -7.64 -0.09
N LEU A 66 -7.47 -7.52 -0.15
CA LEU A 66 -8.30 -7.22 1.03
C LEU A 66 -8.27 -8.35 2.07
N ILE A 67 -8.27 -9.62 1.62
CA ILE A 67 -8.07 -10.77 2.51
C ILE A 67 -6.70 -10.68 3.18
N GLY A 68 -5.65 -10.35 2.43
CA GLY A 68 -4.30 -10.15 2.96
C GLY A 68 -4.25 -9.05 4.03
N VAL A 69 -4.94 -7.93 3.82
CA VAL A 69 -5.07 -6.86 4.82
C VAL A 69 -5.79 -7.36 6.08
N ALA A 70 -6.90 -8.09 5.93
CA ALA A 70 -7.62 -8.65 7.07
C ALA A 70 -6.78 -9.66 7.86
N ILE A 71 -6.02 -10.52 7.15
CA ILE A 71 -5.09 -11.46 7.76
C ILE A 71 -3.99 -10.72 8.52
N PHE A 72 -3.41 -9.66 7.96
CA PHE A 72 -2.41 -8.85 8.65
C PHE A 72 -2.94 -8.32 9.99
N PHE A 73 -4.12 -7.70 10.01
CA PHE A 73 -4.69 -7.18 11.25
C PHE A 73 -5.03 -8.29 12.25
N ALA A 74 -5.51 -9.45 11.78
CA ALA A 74 -5.74 -10.60 12.65
C ALA A 74 -4.42 -11.10 13.29
N LEU A 75 -3.38 -11.29 12.47
CA LEU A 75 -2.05 -11.71 12.95
C LEU A 75 -1.45 -10.70 13.94
N TRP A 76 -1.64 -9.41 13.66
CA TRP A 76 -1.18 -8.34 14.55
C TRP A 76 -1.85 -8.43 15.94
N ILE A 77 -3.15 -8.68 15.99
CA ILE A 77 -3.92 -8.78 17.25
C ILE A 77 -3.57 -10.05 18.04
N PHE A 78 -3.46 -11.20 17.36
CA PHE A 78 -3.37 -12.50 18.03
C PHE A 78 -1.93 -12.97 18.28
N ILE A 79 -0.97 -12.56 17.44
CA ILE A 79 0.39 -13.11 17.44
C ILE A 79 1.44 -12.03 17.73
N ALA A 80 1.24 -10.81 17.20
CA ALA A 80 2.09 -9.64 17.47
C ALA A 80 3.62 -9.88 17.35
N GLN A 81 4.04 -10.72 16.39
CA GLN A 81 5.44 -11.01 16.12
C GLN A 81 6.08 -9.99 15.17
N THR A 82 7.37 -9.73 15.34
CA THR A 82 8.11 -8.69 14.59
C THR A 82 8.16 -8.94 13.08
N TRP A 83 8.16 -10.20 12.63
CA TRP A 83 8.17 -10.53 11.20
C TRP A 83 6.90 -10.08 10.45
N ILE A 84 5.78 -9.86 11.17
CA ILE A 84 4.50 -9.42 10.58
C ILE A 84 4.63 -7.99 10.00
N ILE A 85 5.61 -7.21 10.46
CA ILE A 85 5.93 -5.86 9.96
C ILE A 85 6.35 -5.88 8.48
N ALA A 86 6.75 -7.03 7.93
CA ALA A 86 7.06 -7.16 6.51
C ALA A 86 5.81 -7.25 5.61
N ILE A 87 4.63 -7.55 6.18
CA ILE A 87 3.41 -7.76 5.40
C ILE A 87 2.87 -6.46 4.78
N PRO A 88 2.78 -5.31 5.49
CA PRO A 88 2.27 -4.07 4.89
C PRO A 88 3.08 -3.62 3.66
N PRO A 89 4.43 -3.59 3.68
CA PRO A 89 5.21 -3.29 2.47
C PRO A 89 4.93 -4.24 1.29
N LEU A 90 4.73 -5.54 1.55
CA LEU A 90 4.40 -6.52 0.52
C LEU A 90 3.00 -6.28 -0.07
N LEU A 91 2.01 -5.99 0.78
CA LEU A 91 0.65 -5.64 0.34
C LEU A 91 0.64 -4.34 -0.44
N ALA A 92 1.45 -3.37 -0.04
CA ALA A 92 1.59 -2.09 -0.74
C ALA A 92 2.17 -2.26 -2.16
N LEU A 93 3.20 -3.10 -2.31
CA LEU A 93 3.74 -3.47 -3.61
C LEU A 93 2.70 -4.21 -4.47
N TYR A 94 1.98 -5.17 -3.86
CA TYR A 94 0.97 -5.95 -4.55
C TYR A 94 -0.16 -5.07 -5.11
N LEU A 95 -0.73 -4.16 -4.30
CA LEU A 95 -1.75 -3.24 -4.78
C LEU A 95 -1.19 -2.27 -5.83
N SER A 96 0.04 -1.80 -5.67
CA SER A 96 0.71 -0.94 -6.65
C SER A 96 0.78 -1.60 -8.03
N ILE A 97 1.10 -2.90 -8.08
CA ILE A 97 1.13 -3.68 -9.33
C ILE A 97 -0.27 -3.77 -9.95
N ILE A 98 -1.31 -4.01 -9.16
CA ILE A 98 -2.70 -4.06 -9.64
C ILE A 98 -3.11 -2.70 -10.24
N ILE A 99 -2.86 -1.61 -9.52
CA ILE A 99 -3.19 -0.24 -9.96
C ILE A 99 -2.44 0.09 -11.25
N PHE A 100 -1.14 -0.19 -11.33
CA PHE A 100 -0.33 0.02 -12.52
C PHE A 100 -0.89 -0.75 -13.72
N THR A 101 -1.18 -2.04 -13.54
CA THR A 101 -1.69 -2.91 -14.60
C THR A 101 -3.04 -2.40 -15.10
N LYS A 102 -3.96 -2.03 -14.21
CA LYS A 102 -5.26 -1.46 -14.59
C LYS A 102 -5.11 -0.10 -15.28
N ALA A 103 -4.19 0.75 -14.82
CA ALA A 103 -3.95 2.05 -15.43
C ALA A 103 -3.36 1.95 -16.85
N LYS A 104 -2.49 0.96 -17.09
CA LYS A 104 -1.90 0.70 -18.41
C LYS A 104 -2.93 0.20 -19.44
N HIS A 105 -3.89 -0.61 -19.02
CA HIS A 105 -4.92 -1.18 -19.90
C HIS A 105 -6.22 -0.37 -19.96
N ALA A 106 -6.33 0.70 -19.18
CA ALA A 106 -7.44 1.64 -19.28
C ALA A 106 -7.36 2.34 -20.65
N LYS A 107 -8.43 2.22 -21.45
CA LYS A 107 -8.58 3.01 -22.68
C LYS A 107 -8.49 4.51 -22.33
N PRO A 108 -7.89 5.33 -23.21
CA PRO A 108 -7.72 6.76 -22.97
C PRO A 108 -9.05 7.47 -22.72
#